data_AF-A0A2H9ZYV4-F1
#
_entry.id   AF-A0A2H9ZYV4-F1
#
_cell.length_a   1.000
_cell.length_b   1.000
_cell.length_c   1.000
_cell.angle_alpha   90.00
_cell.angle_beta   90.00
_cell.angle_gamma   90.00
#
_symmetry.space_group_name_H-M   'P 1'
#
loop_
_entity.id
_entity.type
_entity.pdbx_description
1 polymer ?
#
loop_
_entity_poly.entity_id
_entity_poly.type
_entity_poly.pdbx_seq_one_letter_code
_entity_poly.pdbx_strand_id
1 'polypeptide(L)'
;MALWLSLSAGKFRRRPSHVAFLYFLSASPSSSFPENPNNHVSNIKNLPVTNSRSAPPWRALDGLCCCNPSLASFSSLSGKAGDGKDRRSEEGRASPPLVVASSWVHIYLPEFAQPYALLARLDKPIGTWLLAWPCMWSMTMAANPGEFPNLKMLALFGCGAVLLRGAGCTINDLLDRDIDIKVERTKSRPIASGILTPFQGLSFLGLQLLLGLGILLQLNNYSRILGASSLLLVFSYPLMKRLTFWPQAYLGLTFNWGALLGWAAIKESLDLAIVLPLYFSGVFWTLVYDTVYAHQDKEDDLKVGVKSTALRFQNSTKGWIGGFGVACMSCLTISGYNAELGACFSLLL
;
A
#
# COMPACT_ATOMS: atom_id res chain seq x y z
N MET A 1 -3.34 -5.20 11.15
CA MET A 1 -2.86 -6.04 10.02
C MET A 1 -3.98 -6.88 9.39
N ALA A 2 -4.91 -7.42 10.20
CA ALA A 2 -6.03 -8.26 9.72
C ALA A 2 -6.99 -7.57 8.73
N LEU A 3 -7.34 -6.29 8.94
CA LEU A 3 -8.22 -5.55 8.03
C LEU A 3 -7.57 -5.35 6.64
N TRP A 4 -6.25 -5.13 6.62
CA TRP A 4 -5.47 -5.01 5.40
C TRP A 4 -5.28 -6.36 4.70
N LEU A 5 -5.04 -7.44 5.45
CA LEU A 5 -5.03 -8.81 4.92
C LEU A 5 -6.37 -9.17 4.26
N SER A 6 -7.48 -8.77 4.86
CA SER A 6 -8.83 -9.01 4.33
C SER A 6 -9.10 -8.22 3.04
N LEU A 7 -8.67 -6.96 2.98
CA LEU A 7 -8.78 -6.12 1.78
C LEU A 7 -7.83 -6.55 0.64
N SER A 8 -6.64 -7.05 0.97
CA SER A 8 -5.65 -7.53 -0.01
C SER A 8 -6.02 -8.92 -0.55
N ALA A 9 -6.54 -9.81 0.30
CA ALA A 9 -7.10 -11.10 -0.12
C ALA A 9 -8.36 -10.95 -0.99
N GLY A 10 -9.17 -9.91 -0.76
CA GLY A 10 -10.35 -9.59 -1.56
C GLY A 10 -10.05 -9.29 -3.04
N LYS A 11 -8.85 -8.78 -3.37
CA LYS A 11 -8.41 -8.56 -4.76
C LYS A 11 -8.05 -9.86 -5.50
N PHE A 12 -7.88 -10.98 -4.80
CA PHE A 12 -7.46 -12.26 -5.38
C PHE A 12 -8.62 -13.22 -5.69
N ARG A 13 -9.87 -12.87 -5.35
CA ARG A 13 -11.03 -13.77 -5.53
C ARG A 13 -12.03 -13.21 -6.54
N ARG A 14 -11.73 -13.35 -7.84
CA ARG A 14 -12.76 -13.24 -8.89
C ARG A 14 -13.61 -14.51 -8.91
N ARG A 15 -14.76 -14.45 -8.24
CA ARG A 15 -16.10 -15.00 -8.57
C ARG A 15 -16.90 -15.13 -7.25
N PRO A 16 -17.96 -14.33 -7.04
CA PRO A 16 -18.93 -14.64 -6.00
C PRO A 16 -19.92 -15.67 -6.57
N SER A 17 -19.95 -16.87 -6.01
CA SER A 17 -21.18 -17.65 -6.01
C SER A 17 -22.11 -17.03 -4.96
N HIS A 18 -23.35 -16.74 -5.35
CA HIS A 18 -24.42 -16.37 -4.44
C HIS A 18 -24.51 -17.38 -3.29
N VAL A 19 -24.98 -16.92 -2.11
CA VAL A 19 -25.03 -17.60 -0.80
C VAL A 19 -23.84 -17.26 0.11
N ALA A 20 -23.87 -16.04 0.67
CA ALA A 20 -23.33 -15.70 2.00
C ALA A 20 -23.66 -14.23 2.33
N PHE A 21 -24.94 -13.92 2.44
CA PHE A 21 -25.43 -12.69 3.08
C PHE A 21 -26.55 -13.17 4.02
N LEU A 22 -26.52 -12.72 5.28
CA LEU A 22 -27.36 -13.13 6.43
C LEU A 22 -26.72 -14.12 7.41
N TYR A 23 -25.69 -13.70 8.16
CA TYR A 23 -25.52 -14.10 9.55
C TYR A 23 -24.58 -13.09 10.24
N PHE A 24 -25.11 -11.96 10.69
CA PHE A 24 -24.52 -11.14 11.76
C PHE A 24 -25.56 -10.12 12.23
N LEU A 25 -26.50 -10.57 13.08
CA LEU A 25 -27.27 -9.76 14.03
C LEU A 25 -28.13 -10.72 14.86
N SER A 26 -27.59 -11.21 15.98
CA SER A 26 -28.34 -11.64 17.16
C SER A 26 -27.41 -12.36 18.13
N ALA A 27 -26.88 -11.65 19.13
CA ALA A 27 -26.47 -12.25 20.39
C ALA A 27 -26.26 -11.15 21.45
N SER A 28 -27.36 -10.71 22.08
CA SER A 28 -27.31 -10.18 23.44
C SER A 28 -27.67 -11.33 24.38
N PRO A 29 -26.93 -11.59 25.48
CA PRO A 29 -27.38 -12.55 26.46
C PRO A 29 -28.24 -11.84 27.52
N SER A 30 -29.45 -12.34 27.71
CA SER A 30 -30.22 -12.14 28.94
C SER A 30 -30.61 -13.52 29.47
N SER A 31 -30.35 -13.77 30.75
CA SER A 31 -30.78 -14.98 31.44
C SER A 31 -31.36 -14.60 32.80
N SER A 32 -32.67 -14.81 32.97
CA SER A 32 -33.28 -15.55 34.10
C SER A 32 -34.81 -15.34 34.13
N PHE A 33 -35.54 -16.46 34.06
CA PHE A 33 -36.97 -16.66 34.34
C PHE A 33 -37.16 -16.93 35.85
N PRO A 34 -38.37 -16.79 36.46
CA PRO A 34 -39.46 -17.77 36.32
C PRO A 34 -40.91 -17.24 36.22
N GLU A 35 -41.70 -18.02 35.47
CA GLU A 35 -43.12 -18.44 35.59
C GLU A 35 -44.21 -17.57 36.25
N ASN A 36 -45.33 -17.38 35.51
CA ASN A 36 -46.71 -17.50 36.01
C ASN A 36 -47.70 -17.65 34.82
N PRO A 37 -48.69 -18.59 34.81
CA PRO A 37 -49.62 -18.79 33.70
C PRO A 37 -50.95 -18.07 33.92
N ASN A 38 -51.60 -17.58 32.85
CA ASN A 38 -53.07 -17.56 32.72
C ASN A 38 -53.54 -16.99 31.37
N ASN A 39 -54.36 -17.80 30.69
CA ASN A 39 -55.56 -17.48 29.87
C ASN A 39 -55.55 -16.26 28.93
N HIS A 40 -55.72 -16.50 27.63
CA HIS A 40 -57.03 -16.30 26.98
C HIS A 40 -57.10 -16.85 25.54
N VAL A 41 -58.26 -17.44 25.28
CA VAL A 41 -58.76 -18.12 24.06
C VAL A 41 -59.32 -17.11 23.06
N SER A 42 -59.11 -17.34 21.75
CA SER A 42 -60.12 -17.37 20.65
C SER A 42 -59.52 -16.91 19.30
N ASN A 43 -59.30 -17.74 18.26
CA ASN A 43 -60.21 -18.40 17.28
C ASN A 43 -60.71 -17.50 16.12
N ILE A 44 -60.94 -18.12 14.94
CA ILE A 44 -61.56 -17.68 13.67
C ILE A 44 -60.54 -17.31 12.56
N LYS A 45 -60.23 -18.14 11.54
CA LYS A 45 -60.98 -18.76 10.40
C LYS A 45 -61.16 -17.86 9.14
N ASN A 46 -60.61 -18.38 8.02
CA ASN A 46 -61.09 -18.40 6.62
C ASN A 46 -60.90 -17.19 5.67
N LEU A 47 -60.00 -17.36 4.67
CA LEU A 47 -60.12 -17.35 3.17
C LEU A 47 -61.22 -16.49 2.46
N PRO A 48 -61.16 -16.17 1.12
CA PRO A 48 -60.14 -16.41 0.07
C PRO A 48 -59.91 -15.24 -0.96
N VAL A 49 -59.08 -15.57 -1.96
CA VAL A 49 -58.72 -14.94 -3.26
C VAL A 49 -59.85 -14.27 -4.06
N THR A 50 -59.57 -13.10 -4.69
CA THR A 50 -60.08 -12.71 -6.03
C THR A 50 -59.11 -11.78 -6.77
N ASN A 51 -59.05 -11.95 -8.09
CA ASN A 51 -58.18 -11.30 -9.07
C ASN A 51 -59.06 -10.54 -10.08
N SER A 52 -58.83 -9.23 -10.35
CA SER A 52 -59.09 -8.60 -11.67
C SER A 52 -58.88 -7.07 -11.70
N ARG A 53 -57.94 -6.65 -12.56
CA ARG A 53 -57.98 -5.58 -13.58
C ARG A 53 -58.71 -4.24 -13.31
N SER A 54 -57.94 -3.14 -13.35
CA SER A 54 -58.20 -1.95 -14.20
C SER A 54 -57.04 -0.93 -14.16
N ALA A 55 -56.54 -0.53 -15.33
CA ALA A 55 -55.61 0.58 -15.60
C ALA A 55 -56.40 1.77 -16.26
N PRO A 56 -55.78 2.84 -16.83
CA PRO A 56 -54.85 3.89 -16.33
C PRO A 56 -55.46 5.33 -16.58
N PRO A 57 -54.72 6.46 -16.64
CA PRO A 57 -54.04 6.87 -17.89
C PRO A 57 -52.70 7.69 -17.80
N TRP A 58 -51.79 7.35 -18.72
CA TRP A 58 -50.81 8.11 -19.55
C TRP A 58 -50.24 9.51 -19.19
N ARG A 59 -48.89 9.62 -19.18
CA ARG A 59 -47.95 10.27 -20.17
C ARG A 59 -46.58 10.56 -19.50
N ALA A 60 -45.47 9.93 -19.91
CA ALA A 60 -44.56 10.21 -21.06
C ALA A 60 -43.75 11.52 -20.84
N LEU A 61 -42.41 11.59 -20.95
CA LEU A 61 -41.44 11.15 -22.00
C LEU A 61 -40.04 11.02 -21.36
N ASP A 62 -39.29 9.93 -21.58
CA ASP A 62 -38.24 9.67 -22.60
C ASP A 62 -36.90 10.42 -22.35
N GLY A 63 -35.70 9.82 -22.52
CA GLY A 63 -35.38 8.72 -23.42
C GLY A 63 -34.17 7.86 -23.04
N LEU A 64 -34.32 6.61 -23.48
CA LEU A 64 -33.34 5.53 -23.69
C LEU A 64 -32.26 5.95 -24.73
N CYS A 65 -31.17 5.22 -25.02
CA CYS A 65 -31.10 3.77 -25.24
C CYS A 65 -29.66 3.26 -25.39
N CYS A 66 -29.44 2.07 -24.81
CA CYS A 66 -28.42 1.10 -25.20
C CYS A 66 -28.90 0.28 -26.43
N CYS A 67 -28.09 -0.73 -26.80
CA CYS A 67 -28.30 -1.83 -27.78
C CYS A 67 -27.69 -1.57 -29.16
N ASN A 68 -27.04 -2.50 -29.86
CA ASN A 68 -26.59 -3.89 -29.61
C ASN A 68 -25.64 -4.24 -30.80
N PRO A 69 -24.89 -5.36 -30.76
CA PRO A 69 -24.05 -5.84 -31.87
C PRO A 69 -24.82 -6.80 -32.80
N SER A 70 -24.55 -6.77 -34.11
CA SER A 70 -24.93 -7.87 -35.02
C SER A 70 -24.03 -8.01 -36.25
N LEU A 71 -23.95 -9.26 -36.71
CA LEU A 71 -23.12 -9.86 -37.75
C LEU A 71 -23.40 -9.41 -39.21
N ALA A 72 -22.31 -9.48 -39.99
CA ALA A 72 -22.15 -9.97 -41.38
C ALA A 72 -23.01 -9.39 -42.54
N SER A 73 -22.31 -8.97 -43.60
CA SER A 73 -22.67 -9.29 -44.99
C SER A 73 -21.45 -9.19 -45.91
N PHE A 74 -21.30 -10.25 -46.72
CA PHE A 74 -20.39 -10.37 -47.86
C PHE A 74 -20.95 -9.62 -49.08
N SER A 75 -20.09 -9.00 -49.89
CA SER A 75 -20.31 -8.86 -51.33
C SER A 75 -19.01 -8.55 -52.07
N SER A 76 -18.74 -9.38 -53.08
CA SER A 76 -17.65 -9.38 -54.06
C SER A 76 -17.83 -8.34 -55.19
N LEU A 77 -16.73 -7.85 -55.79
CA LEU A 77 -16.49 -7.52 -57.23
C LEU A 77 -15.14 -6.77 -57.35
N SER A 78 -14.07 -7.39 -57.87
CA SER A 78 -13.63 -7.44 -59.29
C SER A 78 -12.84 -6.22 -59.78
N GLY A 79 -11.51 -6.43 -59.88
CA GLY A 79 -10.55 -5.95 -60.89
C GLY A 79 -10.52 -4.50 -61.40
N LYS A 80 -9.37 -3.83 -61.23
CA LYS A 80 -8.49 -3.39 -62.34
C LYS A 80 -7.16 -2.80 -61.85
N ALA A 81 -6.10 -3.12 -62.58
CA ALA A 81 -4.78 -2.52 -62.49
C ALA A 81 -4.79 -1.05 -62.97
N GLY A 82 -3.95 -0.22 -62.35
CA GLY A 82 -3.72 1.17 -62.74
C GLY A 82 -2.58 1.79 -61.95
N ASP A 83 -1.50 2.07 -62.68
CA ASP A 83 -0.28 2.81 -62.35
C ASP A 83 -0.55 4.19 -61.73
N GLY A 84 0.40 4.73 -60.93
CA GLY A 84 0.32 6.12 -60.45
C GLY A 84 0.84 6.38 -59.03
N LYS A 85 2.16 6.49 -58.93
CA LYS A 85 2.93 7.33 -57.99
C LYS A 85 2.13 8.39 -57.22
N ASP A 86 2.03 8.26 -55.89
CA ASP A 86 1.94 9.39 -54.96
C ASP A 86 2.41 8.98 -53.55
N ARG A 87 3.67 9.27 -53.23
CA ARG A 87 4.18 9.29 -51.85
C ARG A 87 3.70 10.58 -51.21
N ARG A 88 2.57 10.53 -50.51
CA ARG A 88 2.17 11.59 -49.58
C ARG A 88 2.58 11.20 -48.17
N SER A 89 3.45 12.01 -47.60
CA SER A 89 3.94 11.97 -46.23
C SER A 89 2.78 11.85 -45.24
N GLU A 90 2.77 10.78 -44.44
CA GLU A 90 1.97 10.71 -43.22
C GLU A 90 2.59 11.65 -42.18
N GLU A 91 2.27 12.94 -42.27
CA GLU A 91 2.54 13.90 -41.21
C GLU A 91 1.64 13.60 -40.01
N GLY A 92 2.27 13.10 -38.94
CA GLY A 92 2.01 13.56 -37.58
C GLY A 92 0.57 13.42 -37.06
N ARG A 93 0.07 12.20 -36.94
CA ARG A 93 -1.00 11.96 -35.96
C ARG A 93 -0.39 12.00 -34.57
N ALA A 94 -0.37 13.20 -33.98
CA ALA A 94 0.01 13.40 -32.59
C ALA A 94 -0.75 12.40 -31.72
N SER A 95 0.00 11.51 -31.06
CA SER A 95 -0.52 10.61 -30.04
C SER A 95 -1.34 11.46 -29.05
N PRO A 96 -2.55 11.03 -28.65
CA PRO A 96 -3.30 11.76 -27.65
C PRO A 96 -2.41 11.94 -26.41
N PRO A 97 -2.46 13.09 -25.72
CA PRO A 97 -1.65 13.31 -24.54
C PRO A 97 -1.90 12.15 -23.58
N LEU A 98 -0.82 11.47 -23.18
CA LEU A 98 -0.85 10.41 -22.19
C LEU A 98 -1.68 10.93 -21.02
N VAL A 99 -2.86 10.36 -20.80
CA VAL A 99 -3.74 10.70 -19.70
C VAL A 99 -2.98 10.38 -18.43
N VAL A 100 -2.27 11.38 -17.89
CA VAL A 100 -1.63 11.29 -16.58
C VAL A 100 -2.79 11.11 -15.61
N ALA A 101 -2.94 9.90 -15.07
CA ALA A 101 -3.95 9.60 -14.06
C ALA A 101 -3.90 10.73 -13.02
N SER A 102 -5.01 11.46 -12.87
CA SER A 102 -5.06 12.69 -12.09
C SER A 102 -4.81 12.37 -10.62
N SER A 103 -3.54 12.41 -10.23
CA SER A 103 -3.14 12.34 -8.83
C SER A 103 -3.61 13.60 -8.12
N TRP A 104 -3.94 13.48 -6.84
CA TRP A 104 -4.29 14.62 -5.98
C TRP A 104 -3.23 15.73 -6.02
N VAL A 105 -1.98 15.37 -6.31
CA VAL A 105 -0.86 16.31 -6.51
C VAL A 105 -1.17 17.30 -7.64
N HIS A 106 -1.75 16.86 -8.76
CA HIS A 106 -2.06 17.73 -9.89
C HIS A 106 -3.30 18.61 -9.64
N ILE A 107 -4.13 18.26 -8.66
CA ILE A 107 -5.36 18.99 -8.32
C ILE A 107 -5.08 20.08 -7.29
N TYR A 108 -4.27 19.79 -6.27
CA TYR A 108 -4.11 20.67 -5.11
C TYR A 108 -2.75 21.39 -5.02
N LEU A 109 -1.70 20.91 -5.68
CA LEU A 109 -0.38 21.57 -5.61
C LEU A 109 -0.16 22.53 -6.79
N PRO A 110 0.49 23.68 -6.54
CA PRO A 110 0.89 24.59 -7.62
C PRO A 110 1.92 23.92 -8.53
N GLU A 111 1.90 24.28 -9.82
CA GLU A 111 2.68 23.62 -10.88
C GLU A 111 4.18 23.50 -10.56
N PHE A 112 4.78 24.50 -9.93
CA PHE A 112 6.20 24.47 -9.57
C PHE A 112 6.54 23.41 -8.51
N ALA A 113 5.60 23.04 -7.64
CA ALA A 113 5.82 22.08 -6.55
C ALA A 113 5.48 20.63 -6.95
N GLN A 114 4.68 20.44 -8.00
CA GLN A 114 4.26 19.12 -8.45
C GLN A 114 5.44 18.18 -8.78
N PRO A 115 6.50 18.60 -9.49
CA PRO A 115 7.62 17.71 -9.81
C PRO A 115 8.36 17.23 -8.55
N TYR A 116 8.49 18.09 -7.54
CA TYR A 116 9.12 17.74 -6.26
C TYR A 116 8.25 16.79 -5.42
N ALA A 117 6.93 17.01 -5.43
CA ALA A 117 5.99 16.11 -4.75
C ALA A 117 5.97 14.70 -5.39
N LEU A 118 6.02 14.63 -6.73
CA LEU A 118 6.12 13.38 -7.46
C LEU A 118 7.48 12.70 -7.26
N LEU A 119 8.55 13.49 -7.14
CA LEU A 119 9.91 12.99 -6.83
C LEU A 119 9.95 12.35 -5.43
N ALA A 120 9.33 13.00 -4.44
CA ALA A 120 9.16 12.46 -3.08
C ALA A 120 8.10 11.34 -2.97
N ARG A 121 7.44 10.97 -4.09
CA ARG A 121 6.35 9.97 -4.14
C ARG A 121 5.17 10.27 -3.22
N LEU A 122 4.83 11.55 -3.05
CA LEU A 122 3.66 11.94 -2.25
C LEU A 122 2.35 11.42 -2.88
N ASP A 123 2.32 11.24 -4.21
CA ASP A 123 1.22 10.60 -4.92
C ASP A 123 0.96 9.14 -4.47
N LYS A 124 1.99 8.45 -3.97
CA LYS A 124 1.96 7.03 -3.56
C LYS A 124 2.34 6.89 -2.07
N PRO A 125 1.43 7.23 -1.15
CA PRO A 125 1.73 7.32 0.28
C PRO A 125 2.02 5.96 0.95
N ILE A 126 1.81 4.84 0.27
CA ILE A 126 1.98 3.49 0.82
C ILE A 126 3.37 3.31 1.47
N GLY A 127 4.43 3.81 0.83
CA GLY A 127 5.79 3.71 1.35
C GLY A 127 6.00 4.52 2.62
N THR A 128 5.38 5.69 2.71
CA THR A 128 5.43 6.53 3.91
C THR A 128 4.77 5.83 5.09
N TRP A 129 3.60 5.22 4.87
CA TRP A 129 2.92 4.44 5.90
C TRP A 129 3.74 3.24 6.37
N LEU A 130 4.45 2.57 5.46
CA LEU A 130 5.33 1.44 5.82
C LEU A 130 6.49 1.87 6.74
N LEU A 131 6.99 3.11 6.64
CA LEU A 131 7.98 3.65 7.59
C LEU A 131 7.31 4.13 8.89
N ALA A 132 6.13 4.72 8.79
CA ALA A 132 5.44 5.34 9.93
C ALA A 132 4.88 4.30 10.91
N TRP A 133 4.27 3.23 10.41
CA TRP A 133 3.58 2.24 11.24
C TRP A 133 4.47 1.57 12.30
N PRO A 134 5.67 1.05 11.98
CA PRO A 134 6.55 0.47 12.97
C PRO A 134 6.88 1.44 14.11
N CYS A 135 7.07 2.73 13.78
CA CYS A 135 7.30 3.79 14.78
C CYS A 135 6.08 3.95 15.69
N MET A 136 4.88 4.06 15.10
CA MET A 136 3.64 4.29 15.84
C MET A 136 3.25 3.11 16.74
N TRP A 137 3.41 1.88 16.26
CA TRP A 137 3.14 0.68 17.05
C TRP A 137 4.05 0.64 18.28
N SER A 138 5.34 0.85 18.07
CA SER A 138 6.33 0.83 19.13
C SER A 138 6.13 1.97 20.15
N MET A 139 5.84 3.19 19.68
CA MET A 139 5.50 4.32 20.56
C MET A 139 4.23 4.06 21.38
N THR A 140 3.23 3.40 20.78
CA THR A 140 1.99 3.07 21.49
C THR A 140 2.23 2.00 22.55
N MET A 141 3.07 1.00 22.27
CA MET A 141 3.47 -0.01 23.26
C MET A 141 4.32 0.59 24.39
N ALA A 142 5.11 1.59 24.08
CA ALA A 142 5.94 2.30 25.06
C ALA A 142 5.13 3.32 25.88
N ALA A 143 3.91 3.70 25.47
CA ALA A 143 3.09 4.65 26.21
C ALA A 143 2.66 4.04 27.57
N ASN A 144 2.45 4.88 28.58
CA ASN A 144 2.00 4.39 29.88
C ASN A 144 0.56 3.88 29.78
N PRO A 145 0.18 2.84 30.55
CA PRO A 145 -1.18 2.34 30.55
C PRO A 145 -2.20 3.43 30.86
N GLY A 146 -3.24 3.56 30.02
CA GLY A 146 -4.30 4.55 30.19
C GLY A 146 -4.00 5.95 29.62
N GLU A 147 -2.79 6.19 29.10
CA GLU A 147 -2.43 7.44 28.45
C GLU A 147 -2.46 7.31 26.92
N PHE A 148 -2.86 8.39 26.25
CA PHE A 148 -2.73 8.46 24.80
C PHE A 148 -1.26 8.67 24.39
N PRO A 149 -0.81 8.09 23.27
CA PRO A 149 0.53 8.34 22.74
C PRO A 149 0.72 9.84 22.48
N ASN A 150 1.90 10.35 22.83
CA ASN A 150 2.22 11.77 22.71
C ASN A 150 2.03 12.26 21.27
N LEU A 151 1.02 13.11 21.05
CA LEU A 151 0.66 13.63 19.73
C LEU A 151 1.82 14.35 19.04
N LYS A 152 2.69 15.02 19.79
CA LYS A 152 3.90 15.66 19.26
C LYS A 152 4.84 14.61 18.68
N MET A 153 5.07 13.49 19.37
CA MET A 153 5.93 12.41 18.87
C MET A 153 5.32 11.74 17.65
N LEU A 154 4.01 11.46 17.66
CA LEU A 154 3.32 10.92 16.49
C LEU A 154 3.45 11.84 15.28
N ALA A 155 3.29 13.16 15.46
CA ALA A 155 3.47 14.14 14.40
C ALA A 155 4.93 14.20 13.90
N LEU A 156 5.91 14.20 14.81
CA LEU A 156 7.34 14.22 14.46
C LEU A 156 7.73 12.97 13.64
N PHE A 157 7.33 11.78 14.07
CA PHE A 157 7.61 10.55 13.33
C PHE A 157 6.81 10.44 12.03
N GLY A 158 5.57 10.94 11.99
CA GLY A 158 4.78 11.03 10.76
C GLY A 158 5.45 11.93 9.71
N CYS A 159 5.85 13.14 10.11
CA CYS A 159 6.61 14.07 9.25
C CYS A 159 7.97 13.48 8.86
N GLY A 160 8.67 12.85 9.81
CA GLY A 160 9.95 12.18 9.57
C GLY A 160 9.82 11.05 8.53
N ALA A 161 8.76 10.25 8.61
CA ALA A 161 8.49 9.19 7.63
C ALA A 161 8.25 9.75 6.22
N VAL A 162 7.51 10.86 6.09
CA VAL A 162 7.32 11.55 4.79
C VAL A 162 8.65 12.01 4.22
N LEU A 163 9.46 12.68 5.05
CA LEU A 163 10.76 13.24 4.63
C LEU A 163 11.76 12.15 4.27
N LEU A 164 11.92 11.11 5.10
CA LEU A 164 12.86 10.02 4.86
C LEU A 164 12.45 9.15 3.67
N ARG A 165 11.15 8.85 3.53
CA ARG A 165 10.65 8.15 2.34
C ARG A 165 10.92 8.98 1.09
N GLY A 166 10.63 10.28 1.16
CA GLY A 166 10.89 11.21 0.07
C GLY A 166 12.38 11.25 -0.30
N ALA A 167 13.27 11.41 0.68
CA ALA A 167 14.71 11.42 0.49
C ALA A 167 15.23 10.13 -0.15
N GLY A 168 14.78 8.98 0.34
CA GLY A 168 15.11 7.68 -0.26
C GLY A 168 14.63 7.56 -1.72
N CYS A 169 13.44 8.10 -2.06
CA CYS A 169 12.98 8.13 -3.45
C CYS A 169 13.84 9.07 -4.31
N THR A 170 14.18 10.26 -3.80
CA THR A 170 15.04 11.22 -4.49
C THR A 170 16.42 10.62 -4.79
N ILE A 171 17.04 9.93 -3.82
CA ILE A 171 18.33 9.24 -4.01
C ILE A 171 18.21 8.18 -5.09
N ASN A 172 17.17 7.35 -5.06
CA ASN A 172 16.97 6.31 -6.06
C ASN A 172 16.81 6.90 -7.47
N ASP A 173 15.96 7.92 -7.64
CA ASP A 173 15.75 8.57 -8.95
C ASP A 173 17.02 9.31 -9.45
N LEU A 174 17.88 9.82 -8.56
CA LEU A 174 19.18 10.40 -8.91
C LEU A 174 20.18 9.35 -9.40
N LEU A 175 20.28 8.21 -8.69
CA LEU A 175 21.23 7.13 -9.01
C LEU A 175 20.80 6.29 -10.22
N ASP A 176 19.50 6.06 -10.37
CA ASP A 176 18.94 5.19 -11.42
C ASP A 176 18.57 5.96 -12.70
N ARG A 177 18.87 7.27 -12.78
CA ARG A 177 18.48 8.16 -13.89
C ARG A 177 18.71 7.56 -15.29
N ASP A 178 19.91 7.07 -15.56
CA ASP A 178 20.28 6.56 -16.89
C ASP A 178 19.58 5.24 -17.26
N ILE A 179 19.16 4.49 -16.24
CA ILE A 179 18.41 3.25 -16.37
C ILE A 179 16.92 3.57 -16.55
N ASP A 180 16.40 4.51 -15.75
CA ASP A 180 14.99 4.91 -15.75
C ASP A 180 14.55 5.52 -17.08
N ILE A 181 15.44 6.22 -17.79
CA ILE A 181 15.17 6.73 -19.15
C ILE A 181 14.84 5.60 -20.13
N LYS A 182 15.41 4.41 -19.94
CA LYS A 182 15.28 3.27 -20.86
C LYS A 182 14.08 2.37 -20.54
N VAL A 183 13.40 2.59 -19.41
CA VAL A 183 12.33 1.73 -18.91
C VAL A 183 10.98 2.42 -19.03
N GLU A 184 10.04 1.80 -19.73
CA GLU A 184 8.72 2.38 -20.05
C GLU A 184 7.94 2.84 -18.80
N ARG A 185 8.07 2.09 -17.70
CA ARG A 185 7.42 2.40 -16.42
C ARG A 185 8.01 3.61 -15.70
N THR A 186 9.31 3.89 -15.88
CA THR A 186 10.05 4.86 -15.07
C THR A 186 10.57 6.05 -15.85
N LYS A 187 10.43 6.05 -17.19
CA LYS A 187 10.76 7.19 -18.05
C LYS A 187 10.04 8.50 -17.69
N SER A 188 8.85 8.40 -17.09
CA SER A 188 8.04 9.56 -16.68
C SER A 188 8.46 10.15 -15.33
N ARG A 189 9.47 9.59 -14.65
CA ARG A 189 9.95 10.13 -13.37
C ARG A 189 10.52 11.56 -13.56
N PRO A 190 10.40 12.46 -12.57
CA PRO A 190 10.77 13.87 -12.73
C PRO A 190 12.23 14.11 -13.18
N ILE A 191 13.19 13.33 -12.67
CA ILE A 191 14.61 13.46 -13.03
C ILE A 191 14.92 12.75 -14.37
N ALA A 192 14.29 11.60 -14.63
CA ALA A 192 14.47 10.84 -15.87
C ALA A 192 13.87 11.56 -17.09
N SER A 193 12.69 12.15 -16.93
CA SER A 193 12.01 12.94 -17.96
C SER A 193 12.66 14.31 -18.22
N GLY A 194 13.60 14.74 -17.37
CA GLY A 194 14.28 16.03 -17.48
C GLY A 194 13.46 17.23 -16.98
N ILE A 195 12.27 17.02 -16.41
CA ILE A 195 11.46 18.09 -15.80
C ILE A 195 12.21 18.73 -14.63
N LEU A 196 12.94 17.92 -13.85
CA LEU A 196 13.85 18.39 -12.81
C LEU A 196 15.30 18.11 -13.20
N THR A 197 16.16 19.10 -13.00
CA THR A 197 17.60 18.93 -13.15
C THR A 197 18.17 18.09 -11.99
N PRO A 198 19.27 17.35 -12.20
CA PRO A 198 19.92 16.61 -11.11
C PRO A 198 20.34 17.51 -9.94
N PHE A 199 20.75 18.75 -10.22
CA PHE A 199 21.10 19.73 -9.19
C PHE A 199 19.88 20.10 -8.33
N GLN A 200 18.73 20.37 -8.95
CA GLN A 200 17.47 20.60 -8.21
C GLN A 200 17.07 19.38 -7.36
N GLY A 201 17.24 18.16 -7.89
CA GLY A 201 17.03 16.93 -7.13
C GLY A 201 17.95 16.82 -5.92
N LEU A 202 19.24 17.15 -6.08
CA LEU A 202 20.23 17.16 -5.00
C LEU A 202 19.94 18.23 -3.95
N SER A 203 19.56 19.45 -4.37
CA SER A 203 19.15 20.51 -3.43
C SER A 203 17.91 20.11 -2.64
N PHE A 204 16.92 19.49 -3.30
CA PHE A 204 15.72 18.99 -2.64
C PHE A 204 16.02 17.86 -1.66
N LEU A 205 16.92 16.92 -2.02
CA LEU A 205 17.44 15.91 -1.10
C LEU A 205 18.09 16.56 0.12
N GLY A 206 18.95 17.56 -0.08
CA GLY A 206 19.58 18.32 1.01
C GLY A 206 18.54 18.92 1.95
N LEU A 207 17.48 19.54 1.41
CA LEU A 207 16.38 20.08 2.20
C LEU A 207 15.64 18.99 2.99
N GLN A 208 15.32 17.85 2.36
CA GLN A 208 14.66 16.72 3.04
C GLN A 208 15.49 16.18 4.20
N LEU A 209 16.81 16.03 4.00
CA LEU A 209 17.75 15.55 5.02
C LEU A 209 17.95 16.56 6.15
N LEU A 210 18.02 17.85 5.84
CA LEU A 210 18.13 18.91 6.86
C LEU A 210 16.87 19.00 7.73
N LEU A 211 15.69 18.91 7.12
CA LEU A 211 14.43 18.85 7.87
C LEU A 211 14.33 17.55 8.70
N GLY A 212 14.75 16.42 8.14
CA GLY A 212 14.83 15.15 8.87
C GLY A 212 15.79 15.22 10.07
N LEU A 213 16.95 15.86 9.91
CA LEU A 213 17.88 16.13 11.00
C LEU A 213 17.26 17.04 12.06
N GLY A 214 16.52 18.08 11.65
CA GLY A 214 15.79 18.95 12.57
C GLY A 214 14.74 18.19 13.40
N ILE A 215 14.11 17.16 12.85
CA ILE A 215 13.22 16.26 13.60
C ILE A 215 14.04 15.38 14.56
N LEU A 216 15.14 14.78 14.09
CA LEU A 216 15.98 13.91 14.90
C LEU A 216 16.54 14.63 16.13
N LEU A 217 16.98 15.89 15.97
CA LEU A 217 17.51 16.72 17.07
C LEU A 217 16.45 17.06 18.13
N GLN A 218 15.15 17.01 17.80
CA GLN A 218 14.08 17.21 18.77
C GLN A 218 13.81 15.97 19.64
N LEU A 219 14.37 14.81 19.29
CA LEU A 219 14.27 13.60 20.11
C LEU A 219 15.28 13.60 21.26
N ASN A 220 15.15 12.64 22.17
CA ASN A 220 16.11 12.43 23.26
C ASN A 220 17.49 11.96 22.76
N ASN A 221 18.53 12.09 23.60
CA ASN A 221 19.90 11.76 23.21
C ASN A 221 20.08 10.31 22.76
N TYR A 222 19.41 9.37 23.42
CA TYR A 222 19.47 7.96 23.07
C TYR A 222 18.90 7.72 21.65
N SER A 223 17.74 8.31 21.35
CA SER A 223 17.08 8.25 20.05
C SER A 223 17.87 8.96 18.95
N ARG A 224 18.59 10.05 19.26
CA ARG A 224 19.48 10.71 18.28
C ARG A 224 20.58 9.76 17.81
N ILE A 225 21.24 9.08 18.74
CA ILE A 225 22.32 8.12 18.43
C ILE A 225 21.75 6.90 17.69
N LEU A 226 20.64 6.35 18.19
CA LEU A 226 19.97 5.20 17.57
C LEU A 226 19.39 5.52 16.18
N GLY A 227 18.88 6.73 15.98
CA GLY A 227 18.42 7.20 14.67
C GLY A 227 19.59 7.42 13.72
N ALA A 228 20.70 8.01 14.19
CA ALA A 228 21.90 8.20 13.38
C ALA A 228 22.54 6.87 12.95
N SER A 229 22.53 5.84 13.82
CA SER A 229 23.07 4.53 13.47
C SER A 229 22.29 3.82 12.35
N SER A 230 21.01 4.16 12.16
CA SER A 230 20.21 3.66 11.03
C SER A 230 20.77 4.06 9.66
N LEU A 231 21.51 5.18 9.58
CA LEU A 231 22.11 5.66 8.34
C LEU A 231 23.07 4.64 7.76
N LEU A 232 23.75 3.85 8.60
CA LEU A 232 24.62 2.77 8.15
C LEU A 232 23.86 1.78 7.25
N LEU A 233 22.64 1.39 7.64
CA LEU A 233 21.79 0.51 6.84
C LEU A 233 21.22 1.22 5.61
N VAL A 234 20.84 2.49 5.75
CA VAL A 234 20.27 3.24 4.60
C VAL A 234 21.30 3.43 3.49
N PHE A 235 22.54 3.78 3.84
CA PHE A 235 23.62 4.01 2.86
C PHE A 235 24.09 2.73 2.17
N SER A 236 24.08 1.59 2.86
CA SER A 236 24.52 0.30 2.31
C SER A 236 23.42 -0.40 1.50
N TYR A 237 22.13 -0.05 1.68
CA TYR A 237 21.01 -0.71 1.00
C TYR A 237 21.14 -0.76 -0.54
N PRO A 238 21.51 0.33 -1.24
CA PRO A 238 21.71 0.27 -2.69
C PRO A 238 22.75 -0.78 -3.13
N LEU A 239 23.79 -0.99 -2.32
CA LEU A 239 24.83 -2.01 -2.59
C LEU A 239 24.28 -3.43 -2.41
N MET A 240 23.35 -3.63 -1.47
CA MET A 240 22.79 -4.96 -1.19
C MET A 240 22.03 -5.55 -2.37
N LYS A 241 21.39 -4.72 -3.20
CA LYS A 241 20.76 -5.15 -4.46
C LYS A 241 21.74 -5.81 -5.43
N ARG A 242 23.03 -5.46 -5.35
CA ARG A 242 24.10 -5.99 -6.22
C ARG A 242 24.83 -7.19 -5.58
N LEU A 243 24.93 -7.21 -4.26
CA LEU A 243 25.72 -8.20 -3.52
C LEU A 243 24.93 -9.44 -3.11
N THR A 244 23.64 -9.32 -2.76
CA THR A 244 22.87 -10.42 -2.18
C THR A 244 21.59 -10.73 -2.97
N PHE A 245 21.10 -11.96 -2.84
CA PHE A 245 19.76 -12.38 -3.30
C PHE A 245 18.65 -12.03 -2.29
N TRP A 246 18.99 -11.33 -1.20
CA TRP A 246 18.07 -10.94 -0.14
C TRP A 246 17.96 -9.41 0.07
N PRO A 247 17.88 -8.57 -0.99
CA PRO A 247 17.67 -7.14 -0.78
C PRO A 247 16.38 -6.84 -0.02
N GLN A 248 15.37 -7.70 -0.11
CA GLN A 248 14.10 -7.62 0.64
C GLN A 248 14.33 -7.70 2.15
N ALA A 249 15.23 -8.58 2.62
CA ALA A 249 15.55 -8.69 4.05
C ALA A 249 16.21 -7.40 4.55
N TYR A 250 17.15 -6.86 3.76
CA TYR A 250 17.84 -5.62 4.08
C TYR A 250 16.90 -4.41 4.07
N LEU A 251 15.96 -4.37 3.11
CA LEU A 251 14.89 -3.39 3.09
C LEU A 251 14.04 -3.49 4.36
N GLY A 252 13.69 -4.70 4.78
CA GLY A 252 12.99 -4.94 6.05
C GLY A 252 13.72 -4.35 7.25
N LEU A 253 15.04 -4.54 7.35
CA LEU A 253 15.85 -3.97 8.43
C LEU A 253 15.83 -2.43 8.41
N THR A 254 15.93 -1.82 7.23
CA THR A 254 15.90 -0.35 7.11
C THR A 254 14.53 0.25 7.41
N PHE A 255 13.45 -0.28 6.84
CA PHE A 255 12.10 0.28 6.98
C PHE A 255 11.52 0.09 8.38
N ASN A 256 11.86 -1.02 9.05
CA ASN A 256 11.33 -1.30 10.38
C ASN A 256 12.19 -0.72 11.49
N TRP A 257 13.31 -0.04 11.20
CA TRP A 257 14.16 0.60 12.23
C TRP A 257 13.38 1.55 13.13
N GLY A 258 12.30 2.12 12.58
CA GLY A 258 11.29 2.88 13.30
C GLY A 258 10.73 2.19 14.55
N ALA A 259 10.61 0.86 14.57
CA ALA A 259 10.19 0.12 15.76
C ALA A 259 11.19 0.26 16.92
N LEU A 260 12.50 0.27 16.64
CA LEU A 260 13.51 0.52 17.69
C LEU A 260 13.43 1.97 18.16
N LEU A 261 13.39 2.89 17.19
CA LEU A 261 13.44 4.32 17.45
C LEU A 261 12.17 4.84 18.17
N GLY A 262 10.99 4.29 17.86
CA GLY A 262 9.73 4.67 18.48
C GLY A 262 9.68 4.37 19.98
N TRP A 263 10.15 3.20 20.40
CA TRP A 263 10.25 2.85 21.83
C TRP A 263 11.27 3.75 22.55
N ALA A 264 12.45 3.87 21.96
CA ALA A 264 13.53 4.72 22.46
C ALA A 264 13.11 6.18 22.62
N ALA A 265 12.23 6.69 21.76
CA ALA A 265 11.73 8.07 21.83
C ALA A 265 10.88 8.34 23.09
N ILE A 266 10.25 7.31 23.65
CA ILE A 266 9.38 7.43 24.83
C ILE A 266 10.10 7.00 26.12
N LYS A 267 10.84 5.87 26.09
CA LYS A 267 11.44 5.26 27.29
C LYS A 267 12.94 5.57 27.48
N GLU A 268 13.56 6.29 26.55
CA GLU A 268 15.00 6.66 26.54
C GLU A 268 15.97 5.48 26.71
N SER A 269 15.49 4.28 26.43
CA SER A 269 16.19 3.00 26.57
C SER A 269 15.54 2.01 25.61
N LEU A 270 16.09 0.81 25.45
CA LEU A 270 15.46 -0.27 24.70
C LEU A 270 15.20 -1.46 25.62
N ASP A 271 13.94 -1.85 25.72
CA ASP A 271 13.60 -3.17 26.24
C ASP A 271 13.69 -4.17 25.09
N LEU A 272 14.82 -4.88 25.01
CA LEU A 272 15.07 -5.82 23.94
C LEU A 272 14.07 -6.99 23.93
N ALA A 273 13.49 -7.35 25.08
CA ALA A 273 12.51 -8.44 25.14
C ALA A 273 11.22 -8.07 24.39
N ILE A 274 10.84 -6.79 24.41
CA ILE A 274 9.61 -6.31 23.76
C ILE A 274 9.90 -5.85 22.34
N VAL A 275 10.92 -5.01 22.18
CA VAL A 275 11.14 -4.24 20.95
C VAL A 275 11.78 -5.08 19.84
N LEU A 276 12.67 -6.01 20.19
CA LEU A 276 13.37 -6.83 19.19
C LEU A 276 12.42 -7.80 18.48
N PRO A 277 11.50 -8.51 19.16
CA PRO A 277 10.45 -9.27 18.49
C PRO A 277 9.53 -8.38 17.63
N LEU A 278 9.15 -7.18 18.08
CA LEU A 278 8.36 -6.25 17.27
C LEU A 278 9.08 -5.87 15.96
N TYR A 279 10.36 -5.53 16.08
CA TYR A 279 11.21 -5.18 14.94
C TYR A 279 11.31 -6.33 13.94
N PHE A 280 11.60 -7.55 14.40
CA PHE A 280 11.67 -8.73 13.52
C PHE A 280 10.32 -9.11 12.93
N SER A 281 9.21 -8.92 13.64
CA SER A 281 7.87 -9.07 13.09
C SER A 281 7.69 -8.18 11.85
N GLY A 282 8.06 -6.90 11.96
CA GLY A 282 8.07 -5.96 10.85
C GLY A 282 8.99 -6.40 9.70
N VAL A 283 10.20 -6.89 9.99
CA VAL A 283 11.14 -7.39 8.98
C VAL A 283 10.55 -8.58 8.21
N PHE A 284 9.97 -9.55 8.91
CA PHE A 284 9.30 -10.69 8.27
C PHE A 284 8.09 -10.26 7.46
N TRP A 285 7.35 -9.27 7.93
CA TRP A 285 6.26 -8.69 7.16
C TRP A 285 6.76 -8.02 5.86
N THR A 286 7.88 -7.29 5.92
CA THR A 286 8.53 -6.77 4.72
C THR A 286 8.95 -7.86 3.77
N LEU A 287 9.49 -8.97 4.27
CA LEU A 287 9.79 -10.13 3.43
C LEU A 287 8.54 -10.69 2.75
N VAL A 288 7.38 -10.70 3.41
CA VAL A 288 6.12 -11.13 2.81
C VAL A 288 5.71 -10.20 1.66
N TYR A 289 5.45 -8.92 1.94
CA TYR A 289 4.86 -8.05 0.91
C TYR A 289 5.86 -7.68 -0.20
N ASP A 290 7.15 -7.50 0.13
CA ASP A 290 8.16 -7.08 -0.84
C ASP A 290 8.59 -8.25 -1.72
N THR A 291 8.54 -9.49 -1.22
CA THR A 291 8.70 -10.68 -2.08
C THR A 291 7.53 -10.82 -3.05
N VAL A 292 6.29 -10.57 -2.61
CA VAL A 292 5.12 -10.56 -3.51
C VAL A 292 5.27 -9.46 -4.58
N TYR A 293 5.73 -8.28 -4.18
CA TYR A 293 5.98 -7.18 -5.11
C TYR A 293 7.08 -7.51 -6.12
N ALA A 294 8.20 -8.11 -5.68
CA ALA A 294 9.31 -8.52 -6.53
C ALA A 294 8.93 -9.58 -7.59
N HIS A 295 7.82 -10.31 -7.43
CA HIS A 295 7.33 -11.20 -8.49
C HIS A 295 6.76 -10.45 -9.70
N GLN A 296 6.33 -9.18 -9.52
CA GLN A 296 5.82 -8.35 -10.61
C GLN A 296 6.95 -7.80 -11.48
N ASP A 297 8.10 -7.50 -10.88
CA ASP A 297 9.28 -6.93 -11.57
C ASP A 297 10.26 -8.03 -12.05
N LYS A 298 9.91 -9.31 -11.92
CA LYS A 298 10.81 -10.45 -12.17
C LYS A 298 11.39 -10.48 -13.59
N GLU A 299 10.59 -10.17 -14.60
CA GLU A 299 11.03 -10.19 -16.01
C GLU A 299 12.03 -9.06 -16.32
N ASP A 300 11.87 -7.90 -15.68
CA ASP A 300 12.75 -6.76 -15.89
C ASP A 300 14.03 -6.88 -15.03
N ASP A 301 13.92 -7.40 -13.82
CA ASP A 301 15.07 -7.73 -12.95
C ASP A 301 16.02 -8.73 -13.64
N LEU A 302 15.47 -9.72 -14.36
CA LEU A 302 16.27 -10.68 -15.14
C LEU A 302 17.04 -10.01 -16.27
N LYS A 303 16.45 -9.05 -16.97
CA LYS A 303 17.10 -8.32 -18.08
C LYS A 303 18.23 -7.41 -17.58
N VAL A 304 18.09 -6.86 -16.38
CA VAL A 304 19.06 -5.92 -15.77
C VAL A 304 20.08 -6.67 -14.88
N GLY A 305 19.89 -7.96 -14.61
CA GLY A 305 20.81 -8.78 -13.81
C GLY A 305 20.72 -8.51 -12.30
N VAL A 306 19.60 -7.98 -11.82
CA VAL A 306 19.37 -7.69 -10.40
C VAL A 306 19.00 -8.97 -9.66
N LYS A 307 19.62 -9.21 -8.49
CA LYS A 307 19.38 -10.39 -7.66
C LYS A 307 18.24 -10.14 -6.68
N SER A 308 17.19 -10.97 -6.69
CA SER A 308 16.02 -10.81 -5.80
C SER A 308 15.56 -12.13 -5.18
N THR A 309 14.83 -12.08 -4.05
CA THR A 309 14.27 -13.29 -3.41
C THR A 309 13.30 -14.03 -4.32
N ALA A 310 12.59 -13.32 -5.19
CA ALA A 310 11.70 -13.92 -6.19
C ALA A 310 12.46 -14.82 -7.18
N LEU A 311 13.69 -14.45 -7.54
CA LEU A 311 14.57 -15.28 -8.37
C LEU A 311 15.13 -16.49 -7.60
N ARG A 312 15.38 -16.32 -6.30
CA ARG A 312 15.89 -17.40 -5.45
C ARG A 312 14.83 -18.45 -5.10
N PHE A 313 13.60 -18.04 -4.83
CA PHE A 313 12.54 -18.95 -4.37
C PHE A 313 11.80 -19.66 -5.51
N GLN A 314 11.81 -19.12 -6.72
CA GLN A 314 11.23 -19.72 -7.93
C GLN A 314 9.82 -20.30 -7.69
N ASN A 315 9.69 -21.63 -7.62
CA ASN A 315 8.41 -22.34 -7.45
C ASN A 315 8.00 -22.52 -5.98
N SER A 316 8.91 -22.32 -5.02
CA SER A 316 8.68 -22.51 -3.58
C SER A 316 8.27 -21.24 -2.84
N THR A 317 8.02 -20.14 -3.55
CA THR A 317 7.66 -18.83 -2.98
C THR A 317 6.53 -18.90 -1.96
N LYS A 318 5.46 -19.67 -2.24
CA LYS A 318 4.30 -19.76 -1.35
C LYS A 318 4.65 -20.32 0.03
N GLY A 319 5.54 -21.32 0.09
CA GLY A 319 6.00 -21.91 1.35
C GLY A 319 6.83 -20.93 2.17
N TRP A 320 7.75 -20.22 1.52
CA TRP A 320 8.57 -19.19 2.17
C TRP A 320 7.74 -18.02 2.70
N ILE A 321 6.80 -17.50 1.90
CA ILE A 321 5.88 -16.45 2.35
C ILE A 321 5.03 -16.93 3.54
N GLY A 322 4.54 -18.17 3.50
CA GLY A 322 3.82 -18.77 4.62
C GLY A 322 4.68 -18.83 5.89
N GLY A 323 5.93 -19.27 5.76
CA GLY A 323 6.89 -19.31 6.86
C GLY A 323 7.19 -17.93 7.45
N PHE A 324 7.41 -16.91 6.61
CA PHE A 324 7.59 -15.53 7.06
C PHE A 324 6.33 -14.97 7.72
N GLY A 325 5.14 -15.32 7.23
CA GLY A 325 3.88 -14.96 7.86
C GLY A 325 3.74 -15.54 9.26
N VAL A 326 4.05 -16.83 9.43
CA VAL A 326 4.05 -17.48 10.76
C VAL A 326 5.08 -16.82 11.68
N ALA A 327 6.31 -16.60 11.20
CA ALA A 327 7.36 -15.94 11.99
C ALA A 327 6.95 -14.51 12.41
N CYS A 328 6.34 -13.76 11.50
CA CYS A 328 5.80 -12.42 11.78
C CYS A 328 4.79 -12.44 12.93
N MET A 329 3.79 -13.33 12.87
CA MET A 329 2.76 -13.45 13.91
C MET A 329 3.32 -13.94 15.24
N SER A 330 4.25 -14.90 15.22
CA SER A 330 4.92 -15.38 16.43
C SER A 330 5.70 -14.27 17.13
N CYS A 331 6.50 -13.51 16.38
CA CYS A 331 7.27 -12.39 16.92
C CYS A 331 6.36 -11.28 17.48
N LEU A 332 5.24 -10.98 16.80
CA LEU A 332 4.27 -10.00 17.28
C LEU A 332 3.60 -10.45 18.58
N THR A 333 3.25 -11.73 18.68
CA THR A 333 2.65 -12.33 19.87
C THR A 333 3.62 -12.30 21.05
N ILE A 334 4.89 -12.64 20.83
CA ILE A 334 5.95 -12.57 21.86
C ILE A 334 6.12 -11.12 22.34
N SER A 335 6.16 -10.15 21.42
CA SER A 335 6.27 -8.74 21.78
C SER A 335 5.10 -8.26 22.65
N GLY A 336 3.86 -8.59 22.25
CA GLY A 336 2.65 -8.24 23.01
C GLY A 336 2.61 -8.89 24.39
N TYR A 337 2.98 -10.18 24.48
CA TYR A 337 3.07 -10.90 25.75
C TYR A 337 4.10 -10.28 26.69
N ASN A 338 5.29 -9.96 26.20
CA ASN A 338 6.35 -9.33 27.00
C ASN A 338 6.00 -7.89 27.42
N ALA A 339 5.15 -7.20 26.66
CA ALA A 339 4.63 -5.89 27.02
C ALA A 339 3.42 -5.94 27.96
N GLU A 340 3.04 -7.14 28.44
CA GLU A 340 1.85 -7.38 29.28
C GLU A 340 0.54 -6.90 28.63
N LEU A 341 0.52 -6.81 27.30
CA LEU A 341 -0.65 -6.41 26.54
C LEU A 341 -1.52 -7.64 26.34
N GLY A 342 -2.78 -7.58 26.79
CA GLY A 342 -3.72 -8.70 26.68
C GLY A 342 -3.90 -9.21 25.24
N ALA A 343 -4.40 -10.43 25.07
CA ALA A 343 -4.48 -11.13 23.77
C ALA A 343 -5.16 -10.34 22.63
N CYS A 344 -6.03 -9.38 22.96
CA CYS A 344 -6.63 -8.47 21.98
C CYS A 344 -5.58 -7.61 21.24
N PHE A 345 -4.48 -7.27 21.89
CA PHE A 345 -3.41 -6.46 21.30
C PHE A 345 -2.69 -7.18 20.14
N SER A 346 -2.40 -8.48 20.31
CA SER A 346 -1.77 -9.31 19.27
C SER A 346 -2.65 -9.53 18.02
N LEU A 347 -3.98 -9.36 18.15
CA LEU A 347 -4.96 -9.52 17.07
C LEU A 347 -5.28 -8.20 16.35
N LEU A 348 -5.07 -7.05 16.99
CA LEU A 348 -5.46 -5.73 16.48
C LEU A 348 -4.37 -5.06 15.62
N LEU A 349 -3.10 -5.33 15.87
CA LEU A 349 -1.97 -4.81 15.09
C LEU A 349 -1.81 -5.47 13.74
#